data_AF-A0A933VIG3-F1
#
_entry.id   AF-A0A933VIG3-F1
#
_cell.length_a   1.000
_cell.length_b   1.000
_cell.length_c   1.000
_cell.angle_alpha   90.00
_cell.angle_beta   90.00
_cell.angle_gamma   90.00
#
_symmetry.space_group_name_H-M   'P 1'
#
loop_
_entity.id
_entity.type
_entity.pdbx_description
1 polymer ?
#
loop_
_entity_poly.entity_id
_entity_poly.type
_entity_poly.pdbx_seq_one_letter_code
_entity_poly.pdbx_strand_id
1 'polypeptide(L)' 'MMGDANARAELERQLKAAEAELEEVEEMRSAILGQTGVHIGARELQKHYARFDADQKRWTERVAQLRAQLTTLETSATE' A
#
# COMPACT_ATOMS: atom_id res chain seq x y z
N MET A 1 8.21 1.74 28.94
CA MET A 1 8.91 2.41 27.83
C MET A 1 9.60 1.46 26.83
N MET A 2 9.98 0.21 27.17
CA MET A 2 10.63 -0.70 26.20
C MET A 2 9.64 -1.40 25.23
N GLY A 3 8.35 -1.48 25.58
CA GLY A 3 7.30 -2.07 24.73
C GLY A 3 6.88 -1.17 23.56
N ASP A 4 6.73 0.13 23.82
CA ASP A 4 6.28 1.10 22.81
C ASP A 4 7.29 1.32 21.68
N ALA A 5 8.58 1.29 22.01
CA ALA A 5 9.64 1.39 21.01
C ALA A 5 9.63 0.20 20.02
N ASN A 6 9.40 -1.02 20.53
CA ASN A 6 9.28 -2.21 19.68
C ASN A 6 7.97 -2.20 18.86
N ALA A 7 6.85 -1.78 19.46
CA ALA A 7 5.58 -1.64 18.76
C ALA A 7 5.68 -0.61 17.62
N ARG A 8 6.33 0.52 17.87
CA ARG A 8 6.62 1.54 16.85
C ARG A 8 7.46 0.99 15.72
N ALA A 9 8.59 0.36 16.01
CA ALA A 9 9.50 -0.17 15.00
C ALA A 9 8.82 -1.23 14.12
N GLU A 10 7.94 -2.05 14.70
CA GLU A 10 7.16 -3.03 13.95
C GLU A 10 6.10 -2.36 13.05
N LEU A 11 5.38 -1.35 13.55
CA LEU A 11 4.43 -0.57 12.73
C LEU A 11 5.13 0.19 11.60
N GLU A 12 6.30 0.78 11.84
CA GLU A 12 7.11 1.43 10.81
C GLU A 12 7.60 0.44 9.75
N ARG A 13 8.00 -0.77 10.16
CA ARG A 13 8.37 -1.85 9.23
C ARG A 13 7.18 -2.26 8.36
N GLN A 14 6.01 -2.45 8.97
CA GLN A 14 4.78 -2.80 8.24
C GLN A 14 4.34 -1.67 7.31
N LEU A 15 4.52 -0.40 7.71
CA LEU A 15 4.21 0.76 6.88
C LEU A 15 5.11 0.78 5.64
N LYS A 16 6.42 0.64 5.82
CA LYS A 16 7.37 0.57 4.69
C LYS A 16 7.07 -0.58 3.74
N ALA A 17 6.71 -1.75 4.28
CA ALA A 17 6.32 -2.89 3.47
C ALA A 17 5.04 -2.58 2.67
N ALA A 18 4.01 -2.01 3.29
CA ALA A 18 2.77 -1.65 2.60
C ALA A 18 2.96 -0.54 1.56
N GLU A 19 3.87 0.41 1.80
CA GLU A 19 4.25 1.45 0.83
C GLU A 19 5.00 0.84 -0.37
N ALA A 20 5.91 -0.12 -0.14
CA ALA A 20 6.60 -0.82 -1.23
C ALA A 20 5.63 -1.65 -2.09
N GLU A 21 4.68 -2.35 -1.47
CA GLU A 21 3.65 -3.10 -2.21
C GLU A 21 2.73 -2.18 -3.03
N LEU A 22 2.42 -0.99 -2.51
CA LEU A 22 1.66 0.02 -3.24
C LEU A 22 2.45 0.50 -4.48
N GLU A 23 3.73 0.78 -4.31
CA GLU A 23 4.62 1.17 -5.42
C GLU A 23 4.72 0.06 -6.48
N GLU A 24 4.87 -1.21 -6.06
CA GLU A 24 4.91 -2.35 -6.98
C GLU A 24 3.59 -2.49 -7.78
N VAL A 25 2.44 -2.26 -7.14
CA VAL A 25 1.14 -2.25 -7.82
C VAL A 25 1.07 -1.13 -8.86
N GLU A 26 1.61 0.05 -8.56
CA GLU A 26 1.66 1.18 -9.50
C GLU A 26 2.63 0.92 -10.66
N GLU A 27 3.80 0.32 -10.40
CA GLU A 27 4.76 -0.08 -11.43
C GLU A 27 4.17 -1.18 -12.34
N MET A 28 3.56 -2.21 -11.76
CA MET A 28 2.88 -3.26 -12.53
C MET A 28 1.76 -2.68 -13.38
N ARG A 29 0.98 -1.74 -12.85
CA ARG A 29 -0.05 -1.04 -13.61
C ARG A 29 0.58 -0.29 -14.79
N SER A 30 1.64 0.48 -14.56
CA SER A 30 2.35 1.21 -15.60
C SER A 30 2.90 0.27 -16.69
N ALA A 31 3.56 -0.82 -16.29
CA ALA A 31 4.16 -1.80 -17.18
C ALA A 31 3.10 -2.53 -18.02
N ILE A 32 2.03 -3.02 -17.40
CA ILE A 32 0.94 -3.68 -18.14
C ILE A 32 0.28 -2.68 -19.08
N LEU A 33 -0.16 -1.53 -18.61
CA LEU A 33 -0.87 -0.58 -19.46
C LEU A 33 0.00 -0.04 -20.61
N GLY A 34 1.29 0.20 -20.35
CA GLY A 34 2.24 0.69 -21.34
C GLY A 34 2.63 -0.35 -22.39
N GLN A 35 2.87 -1.60 -21.98
CA GLN A 35 3.41 -2.64 -22.85
C GLN A 35 2.31 -3.44 -23.57
N THR A 36 1.13 -3.53 -22.96
CA THR A 36 0.10 -4.47 -23.39
C THR A 36 -1.14 -3.84 -24.01
N GLY A 37 -1.31 -2.51 -23.91
CA GLY A 37 -2.43 -1.79 -24.55
C GLY A 37 -2.54 -1.99 -26.06
N VAL A 38 -1.48 -2.49 -26.71
CA VAL A 38 -1.42 -2.81 -28.14
C VAL A 38 -1.81 -4.28 -28.44
N HIS A 39 -1.76 -5.20 -27.45
CA HIS A 39 -1.88 -6.64 -27.68
C HIS A 39 -2.97 -7.36 -26.85
N ILE A 40 -3.36 -6.86 -25.66
CA ILE A 40 -4.50 -7.45 -24.92
C ILE A 40 -5.80 -6.78 -25.32
N GLY A 41 -6.79 -7.59 -25.69
CA GLY A 41 -8.13 -7.09 -26.00
C GLY A 41 -8.76 -6.32 -24.82
N ALA A 42 -9.67 -5.40 -25.14
CA ALA A 42 -10.27 -4.46 -24.19
C ALA A 42 -10.88 -5.10 -22.92
N ARG A 43 -11.40 -6.34 -23.03
CA ARG A 43 -11.98 -7.06 -21.90
C ARG A 43 -10.93 -7.52 -20.87
N GLU A 44 -9.77 -7.96 -21.32
CA GLU A 44 -8.67 -8.34 -20.42
C GLU A 44 -8.08 -7.09 -19.76
N LEU A 45 -7.91 -6.02 -20.55
CA LEU A 45 -7.46 -4.73 -20.04
C LEU A 45 -8.36 -4.20 -18.90
N GLN A 46 -9.68 -4.28 -19.06
CA GLN A 46 -10.64 -3.90 -18.02
C GLN A 46 -10.51 -4.72 -16.73
N LYS A 47 -10.22 -6.03 -16.82
CA LYS A 47 -9.98 -6.86 -15.63
C LYS A 47 -8.71 -6.44 -14.91
N HIS A 48 -7.65 -6.13 -15.65
CA HIS A 48 -6.41 -5.63 -15.06
C HIS A 48 -6.62 -4.30 -14.35
N TYR A 49 -7.32 -3.34 -14.98
CA TYR A 49 -7.70 -2.08 -14.33
C TYR A 49 -8.49 -2.31 -13.04
N ALA A 50 -9.56 -3.11 -13.09
CA ALA A 50 -10.37 -3.38 -11.91
C ALA A 50 -9.58 -4.04 -10.77
N ARG A 51 -8.62 -4.91 -11.11
CA ARG A 51 -7.72 -5.53 -10.13
C ARG A 51 -6.77 -4.51 -9.53
N PHE A 52 -6.12 -3.68 -10.36
CA PHE A 52 -5.22 -2.64 -9.89
C PHE A 52 -5.93 -1.61 -9.01
N ASP A 53 -7.14 -1.19 -9.36
CA ASP A 53 -7.91 -0.27 -8.53
C ASP A 53 -8.26 -0.89 -7.17
N ALA A 54 -8.60 -2.18 -7.13
CA ALA A 54 -8.86 -2.90 -5.89
C ALA A 54 -7.60 -3.03 -5.02
N ASP A 55 -6.47 -3.41 -5.63
CA ASP A 55 -5.18 -3.56 -4.94
C ASP A 55 -4.66 -2.19 -4.44
N GLN A 56 -4.73 -1.16 -5.27
CA GLN A 56 -4.35 0.22 -4.89
C GLN A 56 -5.21 0.72 -3.73
N LYS A 57 -6.53 0.51 -3.78
CA LYS A 57 -7.42 0.90 -2.69
C LYS A 57 -7.06 0.17 -1.39
N ARG A 58 -6.88 -1.15 -1.46
CA ARG A 58 -6.53 -1.99 -0.30
C ARG A 58 -5.24 -1.52 0.37
N TRP A 59 -4.19 -1.29 -0.41
CA TRP A 59 -2.90 -0.85 0.12
C TRP A 59 -2.94 0.58 0.63
N THR A 60 -3.66 1.48 -0.05
CA THR A 60 -3.90 2.85 0.43
C THR A 60 -4.61 2.86 1.78
N GLU A 61 -5.67 2.07 1.94
CA GLU A 61 -6.40 1.93 3.21
C GLU A 61 -5.49 1.35 4.30
N ARG A 62 -4.64 0.37 3.97
CA ARG A 62 -3.68 -0.23 4.91
C ARG A 62 -2.62 0.78 5.38
N VAL A 63 -2.04 1.56 4.46
CA VAL A 63 -1.08 2.63 4.77
C VAL A 63 -1.72 3.67 5.68
N ALA A 64 -2.95 4.11 5.37
CA ALA A 64 -3.69 5.07 6.20
C ALA A 64 -3.93 4.53 7.62
N GLN A 65 -4.33 3.26 7.76
CA GLN A 65 -4.51 2.63 9.07
C GLN A 65 -3.20 2.55 9.86
N LEU A 66 -2.10 2.14 9.24
CA LEU A 66 -0.79 2.03 9.89
C LEU A 66 -0.27 3.39 10.35
N ARG A 67 -0.45 4.44 9.53
CA ARG A 67 -0.13 5.82 9.90
C ARG A 67 -0.96 6.30 11.09
N ALA A 68 -2.27 6.03 11.10
CA ALA A 68 -3.14 6.38 12.22
C ALA A 68 -2.73 5.67 13.53
N GLN A 69 -2.33 4.39 13.44
CA GLN A 69 -1.82 3.64 14.58
C GLN A 69 -0.50 4.21 15.11
N LEU A 70 0.42 4.59 14.22
CA LEU A 70 1.67 5.28 14.59
C LEU A 70 1.39 6.60 15.29
N THR A 71 0.53 7.45 14.74
CA THR A 71 0.15 8.74 15.36
C THR A 71 -0.48 8.54 16.74
N THR A 72 -1.34 7.52 16.89
CA THR A 72 -1.96 7.19 18.18
C THR A 72 -0.89 6.78 19.19
N LEU A 73 0.06 5.93 18.79
CA LEU A 73 1.15 5.49 19.64
C LEU A 73 2.07 6.64 20.06
N GLU A 74 2.34 7.60 19.16
CA GLU A 74 3.14 8.79 19.45
C GLU A 74 2.43 9.75 20.41
N THR A 75 1.11 9.89 20.29
CA THR A 75 0.30 10.74 21.17
C THR A 75 0.21 10.13 22.58
N SER A 76 -0.03 8.82 22.68
CA SER A 76 -0.07 8.11 23.97
C SER A 76 1.28 8.05 24.69
N ALA A 77 2.39 8.32 24.00
CA ALA A 77 3.73 8.37 24.60
C ALA A 77 4.10 9.75 25.17
N THR A 78 3.30 10.78 24.89
CA THR A 78 3.54 12.17 25.33
C THR A 78 2.63 12.62 26.49
N GLU A 79 1.61 11.83 26.84
CA GLU A 79 0.76 11.98 28.05
C GLU A 79 1.30 11.17 29.25
#